data_AF-A0A2M8Q8H6-F1
#
_entry.id   AF-A0A2M8Q8H6-F1
#
_cell.length_a   1.000
_cell.length_b   1.000
_cell.length_c   1.000
_cell.angle_alpha   90.00
_cell.angle_beta   90.00
_cell.angle_gamma   90.00
#
_symmetry.space_group_name_H-M   'P 1'
#
loop_
_entity.id
_entity.type
_entity.pdbx_description
1 polymer ?
#
loop_
_entity_poly.entity_id
_entity_poly.type
_entity_poly.pdbx_seq_one_letter_code
_entity_poly.pdbx_strand_id
1 'polypeptide(L)'
;MTPVEMQRLFGDAVCARGSGAACVLSPVAKQWMDQVNDAMSGGHCEGMATLSLLMFNGQVDPASFGGARASDLSIENNEPLQREIAYWWTTQSVPSVVGQVIKGAPTDTLAVLKQADFSRESYTIGIYKPDMSGGHAITPFAVKDAGNGLFIVQVYDNNYPGQERELLIDVNQNSWVYEASINPQVESEGGQTGCASPADRRDFPRWRRALAHHR
;
A
#
# COMPACT_ATOMS: atom_id res chain seq x y z
N MET A 1 -2.10 -7.65 -13.72
CA MET A 1 -2.68 -8.85 -13.08
C MET A 1 -3.31 -9.78 -14.12
N THR A 2 -3.53 -11.04 -13.75
CA THR A 2 -4.11 -12.10 -14.59
C THR A 2 -5.44 -12.62 -13.99
N PRO A 3 -6.17 -13.53 -14.69
CA PRO A 3 -7.36 -14.18 -14.12
C PRO A 3 -7.15 -14.88 -12.78
N VAL A 4 -5.92 -15.33 -12.49
CA VAL A 4 -5.60 -15.96 -11.20
C VAL A 4 -5.73 -14.96 -10.06
N GLU A 5 -5.21 -13.74 -10.22
CA GLU A 5 -5.33 -12.69 -9.21
C GLU A 5 -6.78 -12.22 -9.05
N MET A 6 -7.53 -12.14 -10.16
CA MET A 6 -8.97 -11.84 -10.12
C MET A 6 -9.74 -12.86 -9.27
N GLN A 7 -9.48 -14.15 -9.47
CA GLN A 7 -10.13 -15.20 -8.70
C GLN A 7 -9.65 -15.23 -7.25
N ARG A 8 -8.38 -14.92 -6.97
CA ARG A 8 -7.89 -14.76 -5.59
C ARG A 8 -8.64 -13.64 -4.87
N LEU A 9 -8.85 -12.51 -5.54
CA LEU A 9 -9.42 -11.29 -4.94
C LEU A 9 -10.94 -11.37 -4.73
N PHE A 10 -11.66 -11.99 -5.66
CA PHE A 10 -13.13 -11.98 -5.67
C PHE A 10 -13.76 -13.36 -5.54
N GLY A 11 -12.96 -14.42 -5.47
CA GLY A 11 -13.41 -15.79 -5.44
C GLY A 11 -13.93 -16.29 -6.79
N ASP A 12 -14.54 -17.49 -6.78
CA ASP A 12 -14.91 -18.21 -8.01
C ASP A 12 -15.93 -17.49 -8.90
N ALA A 13 -16.67 -16.52 -8.34
CA ALA A 13 -17.73 -15.81 -9.06
C ALA A 13 -17.22 -15.00 -10.26
N VAL A 14 -15.93 -14.67 -10.34
CA VAL A 14 -15.37 -13.97 -11.50
C VAL A 14 -15.14 -14.87 -12.71
N CYS A 15 -15.02 -16.18 -12.50
CA CYS A 15 -14.80 -17.14 -13.56
C CYS A 15 -16.14 -17.60 -14.13
N ALA A 16 -16.39 -17.32 -15.41
CA ALA A 16 -17.53 -17.90 -16.13
C ALA A 16 -17.35 -19.41 -16.35
N ARG A 17 -16.10 -19.88 -16.43
CA ARG A 17 -15.74 -21.30 -16.52
C ARG A 17 -14.32 -21.52 -15.96
N GLY A 18 -14.09 -22.69 -15.37
CA GLY A 18 -12.76 -23.09 -14.88
C GLY A 18 -12.35 -22.38 -13.59
N SER A 19 -11.09 -22.57 -13.20
CA SER A 19 -10.49 -21.99 -11.99
C SER A 19 -8.96 -21.93 -12.09
N GLY A 20 -8.34 -21.12 -11.24
CA GLY A 20 -6.91 -20.84 -11.23
C GLY A 20 -6.43 -20.41 -12.62
N ALA A 21 -5.38 -21.09 -13.10
CA ALA A 21 -4.82 -20.86 -14.43
C ALA A 21 -5.79 -21.16 -15.58
N ALA A 22 -6.85 -21.94 -15.34
CA ALA A 22 -7.88 -22.26 -16.33
C ALA A 22 -9.14 -21.37 -16.20
N CYS A 23 -9.12 -20.33 -15.35
CA CYS A 23 -10.22 -19.40 -15.19
C CYS A 23 -10.45 -18.59 -16.47
N VAL A 24 -11.59 -18.83 -17.12
CA VAL A 24 -12.13 -17.96 -18.15
C VAL A 24 -13.02 -16.93 -17.47
N LEU A 25 -12.56 -15.69 -17.41
CA LEU A 25 -13.29 -14.60 -16.75
C LEU A 25 -14.65 -14.36 -17.42
N SER A 26 -15.64 -13.99 -16.60
CA SER A 26 -16.85 -13.38 -17.12
C SER A 26 -16.52 -12.06 -17.85
N PRO A 27 -17.34 -11.62 -18.83
CA PRO A 27 -17.09 -10.37 -19.55
C PRO A 27 -16.91 -9.16 -18.62
N VAL A 28 -17.70 -9.07 -17.55
CA VAL A 28 -17.61 -7.98 -16.56
C VAL A 28 -16.30 -8.05 -15.78
N ALA A 29 -15.91 -9.24 -15.31
CA ALA A 29 -14.64 -9.42 -14.61
C ALA A 29 -13.44 -9.13 -15.50
N LYS A 30 -13.48 -9.54 -16.78
CA LYS A 30 -12.43 -9.23 -17.75
C LYS A 30 -12.32 -7.72 -17.97
N GLN A 31 -13.45 -7.05 -18.22
CA GLN A 31 -13.46 -5.61 -18.45
C GLN A 31 -12.88 -4.84 -17.25
N TRP A 32 -13.25 -5.22 -16.03
CA TRP A 32 -12.69 -4.62 -14.82
C TRP A 32 -11.18 -4.89 -14.70
N MET A 33 -10.73 -6.13 -14.91
CA MET A 33 -9.30 -6.48 -14.89
C MET A 33 -8.49 -5.64 -15.89
N ASP A 34 -9.00 -5.46 -17.11
CA ASP A 34 -8.36 -4.65 -18.14
C ASP A 34 -8.26 -3.18 -17.69
N GLN A 35 -9.34 -2.60 -17.15
CA GLN A 35 -9.35 -1.22 -16.63
C GLN A 35 -8.34 -1.00 -15.50
N VAL A 36 -8.25 -1.97 -14.57
CA VAL A 36 -7.33 -1.87 -13.43
C VAL A 36 -5.88 -2.08 -13.87
N ASN A 37 -5.62 -2.96 -14.84
CA ASN A 37 -4.31 -3.11 -15.46
C ASN A 37 -3.87 -1.84 -16.20
N ASP A 38 -4.78 -1.20 -16.94
CA ASP A 38 -4.51 0.07 -17.61
C ASP A 38 -4.19 1.18 -16.60
N ALA A 39 -4.94 1.27 -15.50
CA ALA A 39 -4.66 2.23 -14.44
C ALA A 39 -3.30 1.99 -13.75
N MET A 40 -2.92 0.72 -13.58
CA MET A 40 -1.64 0.32 -12.98
C MET A 40 -0.43 0.69 -13.84
N SER A 41 -0.61 0.98 -15.14
CA SER A 41 0.45 1.54 -15.98
C SER A 41 0.94 2.91 -15.51
N GLY A 42 0.13 3.61 -14.70
CA GLY A 42 0.48 4.89 -14.08
C GLY A 42 1.45 4.78 -12.91
N GLY A 43 1.77 3.57 -12.44
CA GLY A 43 2.75 3.33 -11.38
C GLY A 43 2.37 2.18 -10.44
N HIS A 44 3.37 1.56 -9.82
CA HIS A 44 3.20 0.36 -8.99
C HIS A 44 3.36 0.60 -7.48
N CYS A 45 3.46 1.86 -7.05
CA CYS A 45 3.89 2.23 -5.68
C CYS A 45 3.04 1.59 -4.59
N GLU A 46 1.71 1.58 -4.72
CA GLU A 46 0.83 0.98 -3.71
C GLU A 46 1.12 -0.51 -3.51
N GLY A 47 1.24 -1.25 -4.61
CA GLY A 47 1.56 -2.68 -4.58
C GLY A 47 2.92 -2.95 -3.97
N MET A 48 3.92 -2.12 -4.29
CA MET A 48 5.27 -2.24 -3.73
C MET A 48 5.30 -1.89 -2.24
N ALA A 49 4.63 -0.81 -1.83
CA ALA A 49 4.54 -0.36 -0.44
C ALA A 49 3.84 -1.43 0.42
N THR A 50 2.67 -1.89 -0.02
CA THR A 50 1.90 -2.93 0.65
C THR A 50 2.69 -4.23 0.76
N LEU A 51 3.28 -4.70 -0.35
CA LEU A 51 4.04 -5.95 -0.34
C LEU A 51 5.29 -5.86 0.54
N SER A 52 6.00 -4.72 0.53
CA SER A 52 7.16 -4.49 1.39
C SER A 52 6.78 -4.53 2.87
N LEU A 53 5.65 -3.93 3.23
CA LEU A 53 5.11 -3.99 4.60
C LEU A 53 4.79 -5.42 5.03
N LEU A 54 4.12 -6.18 4.17
CA LEU A 54 3.78 -7.58 4.44
C LEU A 54 5.05 -8.43 4.63
N MET A 55 6.10 -8.15 3.86
CA MET A 55 7.41 -8.79 4.05
C MET A 55 8.08 -8.41 5.36
N PHE A 56 8.06 -7.12 5.71
CA PHE A 56 8.61 -6.62 6.96
C PHE A 56 7.91 -7.25 8.18
N ASN A 57 6.59 -7.40 8.12
CA ASN A 57 5.79 -8.04 9.17
C ASN A 57 5.89 -9.57 9.19
N GLY A 58 6.71 -10.18 8.30
CA GLY A 58 6.88 -11.63 8.20
C GLY A 58 5.64 -12.37 7.68
N GLN A 59 4.71 -11.65 7.04
CA GLN A 59 3.47 -12.22 6.48
C GLN A 59 3.71 -12.78 5.07
N VAL A 60 4.68 -12.22 4.35
CA VAL A 60 5.15 -12.71 3.05
C VAL A 60 6.66 -12.95 3.14
N ASP A 61 7.11 -14.13 2.75
CA ASP A 61 8.55 -14.43 2.74
C ASP A 61 9.20 -13.90 1.45
N PRO A 62 10.13 -12.92 1.52
CA PRO A 62 10.83 -12.41 0.34
C PRO A 62 11.62 -13.50 -0.40
N ALA A 63 11.99 -14.60 0.26
CA ALA A 63 12.66 -15.73 -0.39
C ALA A 63 11.79 -16.37 -1.48
N SER A 64 10.46 -16.24 -1.38
CA SER A 64 9.51 -16.68 -2.42
C SER A 64 9.70 -15.96 -3.76
N PHE A 65 10.38 -14.81 -3.74
CA PHE A 65 10.68 -13.98 -4.91
C PHE A 65 12.17 -13.86 -5.20
N GLY A 66 13.02 -14.63 -4.50
CA GLY A 66 14.45 -14.72 -4.77
C GLY A 66 15.34 -13.73 -4.02
N GLY A 67 14.87 -13.10 -2.93
CA GLY A 67 15.66 -12.18 -2.11
C GLY A 67 15.55 -12.47 -0.61
N ALA A 68 16.44 -11.88 0.20
CA ALA A 68 16.35 -11.98 1.65
C ALA A 68 15.48 -10.87 2.28
N ARG A 69 15.30 -9.76 1.55
CA ARG A 69 14.52 -8.58 1.93
C ARG A 69 13.81 -8.01 0.72
N ALA A 70 12.77 -7.20 0.95
CA ALA A 70 12.04 -6.49 -0.12
C ALA A 70 12.97 -5.68 -1.03
N SER A 71 13.99 -5.04 -0.46
CA SER A 71 15.01 -4.25 -1.19
C SER A 71 15.93 -5.07 -2.09
N ASP A 72 16.02 -6.39 -1.87
CA ASP A 72 16.91 -7.27 -2.64
C ASP A 72 16.24 -7.79 -3.91
N LEU A 73 14.93 -7.53 -4.06
CA LEU A 73 14.11 -8.10 -5.10
C LEU A 73 14.22 -7.31 -6.41
N SER A 74 14.65 -7.98 -7.47
CA SER A 74 14.53 -7.45 -8.83
C SER A 74 13.13 -7.70 -9.36
N ILE A 75 12.47 -6.64 -9.83
CA ILE A 75 11.17 -6.72 -10.52
C ILE A 75 11.37 -7.27 -11.95
N GLU A 76 12.49 -6.94 -12.59
CA GLU A 76 12.79 -7.40 -13.94
C GLU A 76 12.93 -8.92 -13.98
N ASN A 77 12.25 -9.54 -14.96
CA ASN A 77 12.23 -11.01 -15.16
C ASN A 77 11.73 -11.82 -13.95
N ASN A 78 10.97 -11.21 -13.05
CA ASN A 78 10.40 -11.85 -11.87
C ASN A 78 8.88 -11.87 -11.92
N GLU A 79 8.32 -12.71 -12.79
CA GLU A 79 6.87 -12.83 -12.98
C GLU A 79 6.09 -13.06 -11.67
N PRO A 80 6.53 -13.94 -10.74
CA PRO A 80 5.84 -14.11 -9.45
C PRO A 80 5.76 -12.81 -8.66
N LEU A 81 6.86 -12.04 -8.59
CA LEU A 81 6.88 -10.77 -7.89
C LEU A 81 6.00 -9.72 -8.57
N GLN A 82 6.07 -9.60 -9.90
CA GLN A 82 5.24 -8.68 -10.67
C GLN A 82 3.75 -8.95 -10.44
N ARG A 83 3.36 -10.22 -10.37
CA ARG A 83 1.97 -10.63 -10.11
C ARG A 83 1.55 -10.32 -8.67
N GLU A 84 2.41 -10.52 -7.69
CA GLU A 84 2.10 -10.19 -6.30
C GLU A 84 2.01 -8.67 -6.08
N ILE A 85 2.90 -7.88 -6.69
CA ILE A 85 2.80 -6.41 -6.71
C ILE A 85 1.49 -5.98 -7.35
N ALA A 86 1.15 -6.56 -8.51
CA ALA A 86 -0.10 -6.25 -9.20
C ALA A 86 -1.34 -6.61 -8.35
N TYR A 87 -1.30 -7.74 -7.64
CA TYR A 87 -2.36 -8.13 -6.72
C TYR A 87 -2.55 -7.09 -5.61
N TRP A 88 -1.48 -6.73 -4.90
CA TRP A 88 -1.58 -5.76 -3.80
C TRP A 88 -1.95 -4.36 -4.26
N TRP A 89 -1.43 -3.92 -5.41
CA TRP A 89 -1.84 -2.66 -6.03
C TRP A 89 -3.34 -2.63 -6.30
N THR A 90 -3.90 -3.75 -6.77
CA THR A 90 -5.32 -3.87 -7.12
C THR A 90 -6.24 -3.66 -5.92
N THR A 91 -5.79 -4.01 -4.71
CA THR A 91 -6.63 -3.90 -3.51
C THR A 91 -7.14 -2.47 -3.27
N GLN A 92 -6.37 -1.45 -3.65
CA GLN A 92 -6.79 -0.04 -3.55
C GLN A 92 -8.03 0.30 -4.38
N SER A 93 -8.31 -0.50 -5.42
CA SER A 93 -9.42 -0.30 -6.35
C SER A 93 -10.64 -1.15 -6.01
N VAL A 94 -10.55 -1.98 -4.96
CA VAL A 94 -11.67 -2.80 -4.51
C VAL A 94 -12.65 -1.92 -3.73
N PRO A 95 -13.98 -2.03 -3.96
CA PRO A 95 -14.97 -1.17 -3.31
C PRO A 95 -14.90 -1.13 -1.78
N SER A 96 -14.49 -2.24 -1.14
CA SER A 96 -14.29 -2.32 0.31
C SER A 96 -13.20 -1.41 0.84
N VAL A 97 -12.14 -1.21 0.05
CA VAL A 97 -11.00 -0.35 0.37
C VAL A 97 -11.31 1.08 -0.05
N VAL A 98 -11.85 1.28 -1.27
CA VAL A 98 -12.27 2.61 -1.76
C VAL A 98 -13.23 3.29 -0.78
N GLY A 99 -14.17 2.53 -0.20
CA GLY A 99 -15.12 3.05 0.79
C GLY A 99 -14.51 3.37 2.17
N GLN A 100 -13.29 2.93 2.44
CA GLN A 100 -12.54 3.16 3.68
C GLN A 100 -11.39 4.15 3.52
N VAL A 101 -11.15 4.66 2.30
CA VAL A 101 -10.15 5.69 2.05
C VAL A 101 -10.51 6.94 2.84
N ILE A 102 -9.62 7.35 3.72
CA ILE A 102 -9.74 8.62 4.43
C ILE A 102 -9.27 9.69 3.46
N LYS A 103 -10.24 10.31 2.79
CA LYS A 103 -10.02 11.52 1.99
C LYS A 103 -10.21 12.71 2.91
N GLY A 104 -9.18 13.50 3.13
CA GLY A 104 -9.33 14.60 4.07
C GLY A 104 -8.03 15.29 4.40
N ALA A 105 -8.12 16.13 5.43
CA ALA A 105 -7.01 16.93 5.86
C ALA A 105 -5.99 16.08 6.65
N PRO A 106 -4.73 16.52 6.79
CA PRO A 106 -3.71 15.81 7.55
C PRO A 106 -4.15 15.42 8.98
N THR A 107 -4.99 16.23 9.62
CA THR A 107 -5.55 15.94 10.95
C THR A 107 -6.50 14.75 10.99
N ASP A 108 -7.29 14.51 9.94
CA ASP A 108 -8.18 13.33 9.85
C ASP A 108 -7.36 12.05 9.74
N THR A 109 -6.32 12.09 8.90
CA THR A 109 -5.36 10.99 8.73
C THR A 109 -4.66 10.70 10.07
N LEU A 110 -4.18 11.73 10.76
CA LEU A 110 -3.54 11.59 12.07
C LEU A 110 -4.47 10.97 13.12
N ALA A 111 -5.75 11.37 13.14
CA ALA A 111 -6.72 10.86 14.11
C ALA A 111 -6.92 9.33 14.01
N VAL A 112 -6.85 8.79 12.79
CA VAL A 112 -6.91 7.35 12.54
C VAL A 112 -5.58 6.68 12.90
N LEU A 113 -4.45 7.23 12.45
CA LEU A 113 -3.13 6.65 12.72
C LEU A 113 -2.79 6.60 14.22
N LYS A 114 -3.31 7.54 15.02
CA LYS A 114 -3.16 7.50 16.49
C LYS A 114 -3.92 6.36 17.17
N GLN A 115 -4.92 5.79 16.49
CA GLN A 115 -5.72 4.67 17.00
C GLN A 115 -5.27 3.32 16.41
N ALA A 116 -4.41 3.35 15.41
CA ALA A 116 -3.93 2.16 14.72
C ALA A 116 -3.08 1.27 15.65
N ASP A 117 -3.38 -0.02 15.66
CA ASP A 117 -2.45 -1.03 16.17
C ASP A 117 -1.57 -1.48 15.01
N PHE A 118 -0.45 -0.79 14.77
CA PHE A 118 0.47 -1.09 13.65
C PHE A 118 1.06 -2.52 13.69
N SER A 119 0.89 -3.27 14.79
CA SER A 119 1.24 -4.70 14.84
C SER A 119 0.18 -5.61 14.22
N ARG A 120 -1.03 -5.09 13.97
CA ARG A 120 -2.21 -5.82 13.46
C ARG A 120 -2.84 -5.18 12.24
N GLU A 121 -2.67 -3.88 12.09
CA GLU A 121 -3.27 -3.07 11.06
C GLU A 121 -2.18 -2.53 10.15
N SER A 122 -2.49 -2.47 8.87
CA SER A 122 -1.60 -2.00 7.82
C SER A 122 -2.30 -0.89 7.08
N TYR A 123 -1.62 0.25 6.97
CA TYR A 123 -2.10 1.43 6.29
C TYR A 123 -1.08 1.82 5.23
N THR A 124 -1.55 2.36 4.12
CA THR A 124 -0.75 3.13 3.17
C THR A 124 -1.25 4.57 3.19
N ILE A 125 -0.34 5.53 3.02
CA ILE A 125 -0.65 6.96 2.85
C ILE A 125 -0.25 7.32 1.42
N GLY A 126 -1.24 7.64 0.59
CA GLY A 126 -1.03 8.25 -0.71
C GLY A 126 -0.79 9.75 -0.55
N ILE A 127 0.30 10.26 -1.11
CA ILE A 127 0.64 11.68 -1.24
C ILE A 127 0.51 12.04 -2.71
N TYR A 128 -0.32 13.02 -3.02
CA TYR A 128 -0.56 13.43 -4.41
C TYR A 128 -0.25 14.90 -4.59
N LYS A 129 0.29 15.23 -5.78
CA LYS A 129 0.39 16.62 -6.22
C LYS A 129 -1.01 17.23 -6.34
N PRO A 130 -1.19 18.53 -6.07
CA PRO A 130 -2.50 19.18 -6.18
C PRO A 130 -3.16 19.05 -7.56
N ASP A 131 -2.35 18.94 -8.62
CA ASP A 131 -2.80 18.76 -10.00
C ASP A 131 -2.96 17.30 -10.42
N MET A 132 -2.75 16.35 -9.48
CA MET A 132 -2.78 14.91 -9.69
C MET A 132 -1.80 14.39 -10.77
N SER A 133 -0.82 15.20 -11.19
CA SER A 133 0.18 14.82 -12.20
C SER A 133 1.19 13.78 -11.69
N GLY A 134 1.25 13.60 -10.37
CA GLY A 134 2.10 12.62 -9.72
C GLY A 134 1.56 12.27 -8.34
N GLY A 135 1.87 11.06 -7.91
CA GLY A 135 1.54 10.58 -6.58
C GLY A 135 2.56 9.55 -6.10
N HIS A 136 2.62 9.38 -4.79
CA HIS A 136 3.51 8.48 -4.10
C HIS A 136 2.78 7.78 -2.96
N ALA A 137 3.18 6.57 -2.62
CA ALA A 137 2.58 5.82 -1.53
C ALA A 137 3.65 5.45 -0.50
N ILE A 138 3.41 5.77 0.75
CA ILE A 138 4.30 5.48 1.88
C ILE A 138 3.55 4.69 2.94
N THR A 139 4.29 3.94 3.75
CA THR A 139 3.70 3.05 4.75
C THR A 139 3.99 3.53 6.16
N PRO A 140 3.01 4.09 6.89
CA PRO A 140 3.18 4.41 8.31
C PRO A 140 3.31 3.15 9.17
N PHE A 141 4.21 3.21 10.15
CA PHE A 141 4.39 2.15 11.14
C PHE A 141 4.43 2.66 12.58
N ALA A 142 4.52 3.97 12.80
CA ALA A 142 4.39 4.57 14.12
C ALA A 142 3.98 6.05 14.05
N VAL A 143 3.46 6.56 15.17
CA VAL A 143 3.16 7.99 15.38
C VAL A 143 3.80 8.44 16.68
N LYS A 144 4.53 9.56 16.64
CA LYS A 144 5.18 10.21 17.78
C LYS A 144 4.63 11.61 17.96
N ASP A 145 4.18 11.93 19.16
CA ASP A 145 3.86 13.31 19.56
C ASP A 145 5.17 14.09 19.77
N ALA A 146 5.40 15.14 18.98
CA ALA A 146 6.57 16.00 19.06
C ALA A 146 6.30 17.28 19.88
N GLY A 147 5.11 17.43 20.45
CA GLY A 147 4.68 18.59 21.22
C GLY A 147 4.23 19.77 20.34
N ASN A 148 3.60 20.78 20.96
CA ASN A 148 3.15 22.01 20.29
C ASN A 148 2.23 21.81 19.07
N GLY A 149 1.51 20.69 19.01
CA GLY A 149 0.65 20.36 17.87
C GLY A 149 1.40 19.75 16.67
N LEU A 150 2.67 19.39 16.84
CA LEU A 150 3.47 18.67 15.84
C LEU A 150 3.46 17.17 16.13
N PHE A 151 3.23 16.37 15.09
CA PHE A 151 3.26 14.91 15.15
C PHE A 151 4.18 14.38 14.05
N ILE A 152 5.02 13.42 14.40
CA ILE A 152 5.89 12.71 13.45
C ILE A 152 5.26 11.35 13.19
N VAL A 153 4.89 11.09 11.94
CA VAL A 153 4.51 9.76 11.48
C VAL A 153 5.77 9.12 10.89
N GLN A 154 6.24 8.02 11.48
CA GLN A 154 7.36 7.25 10.95
C GLN A 154 6.84 6.35 9.83
N VAL A 155 7.50 6.44 8.67
CA VAL A 155 7.05 5.79 7.44
C VAL A 155 8.19 5.02 6.76
N TYR A 156 7.84 3.90 6.14
CA TYR A 156 8.66 3.24 5.14
C TYR A 156 8.32 3.79 3.76
N ASP A 157 9.36 4.12 3.00
CA ASP A 157 9.27 4.59 1.62
C ASP A 157 10.05 3.65 0.71
N ASN A 158 9.37 3.06 -0.27
CA ASN A 158 9.99 2.11 -1.20
C ASN A 158 11.02 2.76 -2.13
N ASN A 159 11.06 4.10 -2.24
CA ASN A 159 12.11 4.82 -2.97
C ASN A 159 13.40 4.97 -2.14
N TYR A 160 13.34 4.76 -0.82
CA TYR A 160 14.48 4.85 0.11
C TYR A 160 14.61 3.57 0.94
N PRO A 161 14.91 2.43 0.30
CA PRO A 161 14.97 1.14 0.99
C PRO A 161 15.97 1.16 2.15
N GLY A 162 15.55 0.61 3.29
CA GLY A 162 16.37 0.52 4.50
C GLY A 162 16.50 1.82 5.29
N GLN A 163 15.79 2.88 4.90
CA GLN A 163 15.78 4.14 5.64
C GLN A 163 14.42 4.36 6.30
N GLU A 164 14.45 4.75 7.58
CA GLU A 164 13.29 5.35 8.23
C GLU A 164 13.09 6.77 7.71
N ARG A 165 11.85 7.10 7.34
CA ARG A 165 11.47 8.44 6.88
C ARG A 165 10.42 9.01 7.82
N GLU A 166 10.29 10.33 7.82
CA GLU A 166 9.36 11.05 8.70
C GLU A 166 8.41 11.91 7.87
N LEU A 167 7.11 11.75 8.14
CA LEU A 167 6.05 12.65 7.71
C LEU A 167 5.67 13.52 8.90
N LEU A 168 5.93 14.82 8.81
CA LEU A 168 5.57 15.77 9.85
C LEU A 168 4.15 16.28 9.62
N ILE A 169 3.29 16.24 10.64
CA ILE A 169 1.93 16.79 10.63
C ILE A 169 1.85 17.92 11.66
N ASP A 170 1.40 19.09 11.23
CA ASP A 170 1.06 20.24 12.09
C ASP A 170 -0.47 20.35 12.21
N VAL A 171 -1.01 20.06 13.38
CA VAL A 171 -2.47 20.09 13.61
C VAL A 171 -3.00 21.52 13.79
N ASN A 172 -2.16 22.49 14.12
CA ASN A 172 -2.57 23.89 14.25
C ASN A 172 -2.78 24.51 12.87
N GLN A 173 -1.93 24.13 11.92
CA GLN A 173 -2.00 24.58 10.53
C GLN A 173 -2.80 23.63 9.63
N ASN A 174 -3.14 22.44 10.15
CA ASN A 174 -3.76 21.35 9.40
C ASN A 174 -2.99 21.04 8.11
N SER A 175 -1.67 20.93 8.25
CA SER A 175 -0.72 20.74 7.15
C SER A 175 0.20 19.55 7.45
N TRP A 176 0.88 19.08 6.41
CA TRP A 176 1.94 18.10 6.56
C TRP A 176 3.14 18.46 5.68
N VAL A 177 4.29 17.89 5.98
CA VAL A 177 5.51 18.04 5.18
C VAL A 177 6.14 16.66 5.01
N TYR A 178 6.39 16.30 3.76
CA TYR A 178 7.09 15.07 3.41
C TYR A 178 8.08 15.31 2.28
N GLU A 179 9.30 14.82 2.43
CA GLU A 179 10.28 14.83 1.35
C GLU A 179 10.12 13.54 0.53
N ALA A 180 9.31 13.61 -0.52
CA ALA A 180 9.06 12.49 -1.44
C ALA A 180 10.13 12.35 -2.55
N SER A 181 10.98 13.36 -2.76
CA SER A 181 11.85 13.45 -3.93
C SER A 181 13.26 12.91 -3.67
N ILE A 182 13.67 11.92 -4.45
CA ILE A 182 15.06 11.40 -4.49
C ILE A 182 16.06 12.41 -5.08
N ASN A 183 15.57 13.50 -5.67
CA ASN A 183 16.40 14.57 -6.20
C ASN A 183 16.38 15.78 -5.25
N PRO A 184 17.53 16.13 -4.61
CA PRO A 184 17.62 17.24 -3.65
C PRO A 184 17.43 18.63 -4.27
N GLN A 185 17.29 18.74 -5.59
CA GLN A 185 16.97 19.98 -6.31
C GLN A 185 15.45 20.20 -6.50
N VAL A 186 14.62 19.23 -6.11
CA VAL A 186 13.17 19.33 -6.19
C VAL A 186 12.65 19.66 -4.78
N GLU A 187 11.88 20.73 -4.64
CA GLU A 187 11.26 21.11 -3.37
C GLU A 187 10.52 19.91 -2.75
N SER A 188 10.67 19.75 -1.44
CA SER A 188 9.87 18.82 -0.64
C SER A 188 8.39 19.04 -0.92
N GLU A 189 7.65 17.99 -1.24
CA GLU A 189 6.23 18.09 -1.58
C GLU A 189 5.42 18.48 -0.34
N GLY A 190 5.13 19.77 -0.19
CA GLY A 190 4.06 20.28 0.68
C GLY A 190 2.69 19.99 0.06
N GLY A 191 2.33 18.72 -0.09
CA GLY A 191 1.02 18.33 -0.63
C GLY A 191 -0.11 18.75 0.31
N GLN A 192 -1.30 19.07 -0.20
CA GLN A 192 -2.49 19.34 0.64
C GLN A 192 -3.48 18.16 0.66
N THR A 193 -3.17 17.09 -0.08
CA THR A 193 -4.08 15.95 -0.27
C THR A 193 -3.37 14.65 0.01
N GLY A 194 -3.77 14.03 1.13
CA GLY A 194 -3.39 12.69 1.54
C GLY A 194 -4.58 11.75 1.53
N CYS A 195 -4.35 10.49 1.20
CA CYS A 195 -5.36 9.45 1.38
C CYS A 195 -4.75 8.29 2.15
N ALA A 196 -5.26 8.00 3.35
CA ALA A 196 -4.88 6.80 4.08
C ALA A 196 -5.87 5.66 3.76
N SER A 197 -5.35 4.51 3.35
CA SER A 197 -6.16 3.32 3.03
C SER A 197 -5.74 2.14 3.91
N PRO A 198 -6.68 1.46 4.58
CA PRO A 198 -6.37 0.20 5.24
C PRO A 198 -6.22 -0.92 4.21
N ALA A 199 -5.30 -1.85 4.45
CA ALA A 199 -5.25 -3.11 3.68
C ALA A 199 -6.52 -3.96 3.93
N ASP A 200 -7.13 -4.54 2.88
CA ASP A 200 -8.40 -5.29 3.01
C ASP A 200 -8.26 -6.50 3.96
N ARG A 201 -9.08 -6.54 5.01
CA ARG A 201 -9.08 -7.60 6.03
C ARG A 201 -9.55 -8.97 5.52
N ARG A 202 -10.23 -9.05 4.36
CA ARG A 202 -10.86 -10.29 3.86
C ARG A 202 -9.89 -11.29 3.23
N ASP A 203 -8.67 -10.88 2.92
CA ASP A 203 -7.64 -11.76 2.32
C ASP A 203 -6.77 -12.50 3.36
N PHE A 204 -7.07 -12.38 4.67
CA PHE A 204 -6.16 -12.85 5.72
C PHE A 204 -6.83 -13.76 6.78
N PRO A 205 -7.07 -15.06 6.49
CA PRO A 205 -7.69 -15.97 7.45
C PRO A 205 -6.80 -16.54 8.57
N ARG A 206 -5.54 -16.13 8.76
CA ARG A 206 -4.61 -16.81 9.71
C ARG A 206 -3.85 -15.88 10.68
N TRP A 207 -4.61 -15.18 11.51
CA TRP A 207 -4.10 -14.25 12.54
C TRP A 207 -3.89 -14.84 13.95
N ARG A 208 -3.60 -16.15 14.12
CA ARG A 208 -3.49 -16.75 15.48
C ARG A 208 -2.14 -17.35 15.90
N ARG A 209 -1.05 -17.31 15.11
CA ARG A 209 0.19 -18.04 15.50
C ARG A 209 1.51 -17.26 15.47
N ALA A 210 1.61 -16.07 14.92
CA ALA A 210 2.92 -15.40 14.79
C ALA A 210 3.44 -14.69 16.05
N LEU A 211 2.61 -14.43 17.07
CA LEU A 211 3.00 -13.62 18.24
C LEU A 211 3.27 -14.41 19.54
N ALA A 212 3.44 -15.74 19.45
CA ALA A 212 3.77 -16.55 20.62
C ALA A 212 5.28 -16.59 20.96
N HIS A 213 6.15 -16.02 20.12
CA HIS A 213 7.61 -16.20 20.26
C HIS A 213 8.41 -14.94 20.64
N HIS A 214 7.74 -13.85 21.03
CA HIS A 214 8.40 -12.66 21.58
C HIS A 214 7.75 -12.19 22.89
N ARG A 215 7.72 -13.10 23.88
CA ARG A 215 7.67 -12.73 25.30
C ARG A 215 8.92 -13.23 25.98
#